data_AF-A0A149RX89-F1
#
_entry.id   AF-A0A149RX89-F1
#
_cell.length_a   1.000
_cell.length_b   1.000
_cell.length_c   1.000
_cell.angle_alpha   90.00
_cell.angle_beta   90.00
_cell.angle_gamma   90.00
#
_symmetry.space_group_name_H-M   'P 1'
#
loop_
_entity.id
_entity.type
_entity.pdbx_description
1 polymer ?
#
loop_
_entity_poly.entity_id
_entity_poly.type
_entity_poly.pdbx_seq_one_letter_code
_entity_poly.pdbx_strand_id
1 'polypeptide(L)'
;MGRRRSPSSASLFEHLPKSRRERPETVSARRPAAPPEQPDLLAWTPPLTHLPAADVEASFLDPVGFRPPAGEAFVYHLTDADTARSFVEGGLPLTEELMFRTAAHLAEDLAHVSAVDDMGVVRVRRRLIQPWLTEDRHDGRPCYVLGPEPS
;
A
#
# COMPACT_ATOMS: atom_id res chain seq x y z
N MET A 1 9.90 -26.23 70.59
CA MET A 1 8.56 -26.08 69.99
C MET A 1 8.38 -24.59 69.69
N GLY A 2 8.24 -24.03 68.49
CA GLY A 2 8.12 -24.49 67.11
C GLY A 2 7.78 -23.23 66.31
N ARG A 3 8.58 -22.90 65.29
CA ARG A 3 8.38 -21.77 64.37
C ARG A 3 6.99 -21.84 63.72
N ARG A 4 6.34 -20.69 63.49
CA ARG A 4 5.47 -20.50 62.31
C ARG A 4 5.86 -19.20 61.62
N ARG A 5 6.70 -19.34 60.60
CA ARG A 5 6.86 -18.35 59.51
C ARG A 5 5.80 -18.72 58.47
N SER A 6 4.96 -17.78 58.08
CA SER A 6 4.16 -17.90 56.86
C SER A 6 5.01 -17.39 55.69
N PRO A 7 5.22 -18.17 54.63
CA PRO A 7 5.76 -17.66 53.38
C PRO A 7 4.61 -17.36 52.42
N SER A 8 4.75 -16.34 51.58
CA SER A 8 4.20 -16.45 50.23
C SER A 8 5.11 -15.65 49.31
N SER A 9 5.98 -16.37 48.61
CA SER A 9 6.82 -15.86 47.54
C SER A 9 6.08 -16.15 46.24
N ALA A 10 5.88 -15.13 45.42
CA ALA A 10 5.32 -15.28 44.08
C ALA A 10 6.29 -16.08 43.21
N SER A 11 5.79 -17.13 42.55
CA SER A 11 6.47 -17.80 41.44
C SER A 11 5.74 -17.45 40.15
N LEU A 12 6.23 -16.41 39.45
CA LEU A 12 5.92 -16.22 38.03
C LEU A 12 7.04 -16.91 37.24
N PHE A 13 6.64 -17.75 36.29
CA PHE A 13 7.45 -18.51 35.33
C PHE A 13 8.04 -19.85 35.83
N GLU A 14 7.21 -20.89 35.93
CA GLU A 14 7.68 -22.27 36.18
C GLU A 14 8.14 -23.02 34.91
N HIS A 15 7.92 -22.50 33.70
CA HIS A 15 8.23 -23.25 32.48
C HIS A 15 8.95 -22.40 31.43
N LEU A 16 10.25 -22.18 31.64
CA LEU A 16 11.17 -21.94 30.52
C LEU A 16 11.61 -23.29 29.95
N PRO A 17 11.44 -23.57 28.64
CA PRO A 17 11.93 -24.79 28.05
C PRO A 17 13.47 -24.82 28.10
N LYS A 18 14.03 -25.81 28.81
CA LYS A 18 15.47 -26.08 28.89
C LYS A 18 15.96 -26.70 27.57
N SER A 19 16.13 -25.89 26.54
CA SER A 19 16.90 -26.31 25.36
C SER A 19 18.38 -25.98 25.58
N ARG A 20 19.14 -26.96 26.07
CA ARG A 20 20.60 -26.94 25.98
C ARG A 20 21.00 -28.02 25.00
N ARG A 21 21.12 -27.67 23.71
CA ARG A 21 21.75 -28.56 22.73
C ARG A 21 23.23 -28.71 23.09
N GLU A 22 23.71 -29.94 23.10
CA GLU A 22 25.13 -30.23 23.25
C GLU A 22 25.92 -29.59 22.10
N ARG A 23 27.01 -28.92 22.44
CA ARG A 23 27.95 -28.31 21.50
C ARG A 23 29.00 -29.36 21.15
N PRO A 24 29.11 -29.85 19.90
CA PRO A 24 30.29 -30.57 19.46
C PRO A 24 31.46 -29.60 19.26
N GLU A 25 32.65 -30.00 19.71
CA GLU A 25 33.90 -29.24 19.57
C GLU A 25 34.47 -29.36 18.15
N THR A 26 34.60 -28.19 17.52
CA THR A 26 35.73 -27.69 16.71
C THR A 26 36.20 -28.48 15.47
N VAL A 27 35.89 -27.96 14.26
CA VAL A 27 36.80 -28.03 13.09
C VAL A 27 36.70 -26.75 12.24
N SER A 28 37.87 -26.20 11.93
CA SER A 28 38.22 -25.18 10.92
C SER A 28 37.74 -23.74 11.11
N ALA A 29 38.70 -22.87 11.43
CA ALA A 29 38.59 -21.42 11.31
C ALA A 29 38.37 -21.03 9.84
N ARG A 30 37.10 -20.98 9.42
CA ARG A 30 36.69 -20.15 8.28
C ARG A 30 36.76 -18.70 8.75
N ARG A 31 37.46 -17.87 7.96
CA ARG A 31 37.39 -16.40 8.06
C ARG A 31 35.93 -16.01 8.27
N PRO A 32 35.57 -15.27 9.35
CA PRO A 32 34.19 -14.90 9.58
C PRO A 32 33.73 -14.15 8.33
N ALA A 33 32.71 -14.69 7.66
CA ALA A 33 31.94 -13.89 6.70
C ALA A 33 31.50 -12.64 7.45
N ALA A 34 31.61 -11.47 6.80
CA ALA A 34 31.09 -10.25 7.37
C ALA A 34 29.66 -10.55 7.85
N PRO A 35 29.31 -10.22 9.11
CA PRO A 35 27.95 -10.41 9.57
C PRO A 35 27.04 -9.68 8.58
N PRO A 36 25.89 -10.27 8.19
CA PRO A 36 24.91 -9.55 7.39
C PRO A 36 24.66 -8.23 8.11
N GLU A 37 24.86 -7.12 7.39
CA GLU A 37 24.73 -5.78 7.92
C GLU A 37 23.31 -5.68 8.51
N GLN A 38 23.23 -5.65 9.83
CA GLN A 38 21.94 -5.61 10.50
C GLN A 38 21.34 -4.25 10.16
N PRO A 39 20.18 -4.17 9.50
CA PRO A 39 19.61 -2.90 9.10
C PRO A 39 19.43 -2.06 10.36
N ASP A 40 19.93 -0.83 10.32
CA ASP A 40 19.75 0.11 11.41
C ASP A 40 18.26 0.43 11.51
N LEU A 41 17.59 -0.21 12.48
CA LEU A 41 16.16 -0.06 12.71
C LEU A 41 15.81 1.37 13.16
N LEU A 42 16.81 2.17 13.59
CA LEU A 42 16.61 3.58 13.93
C LEU A 42 16.55 4.48 12.69
N ALA A 43 17.11 4.04 11.56
CA ALA A 43 17.05 4.74 10.27
C ALA A 43 15.94 4.21 9.35
N TRP A 44 15.17 3.22 9.80
CA TRP A 44 14.11 2.63 8.99
C TRP A 44 12.96 3.61 8.77
N THR A 45 12.71 3.95 7.51
CA THR A 45 11.53 4.71 7.09
C THR A 45 10.49 3.72 6.55
N PRO A 46 9.24 3.75 7.04
CA PRO A 46 8.22 2.86 6.51
C PRO A 46 7.97 3.17 5.02
N PRO A 47 7.71 2.16 4.19
CA PRO A 47 7.41 2.38 2.78
C PRO A 47 6.14 3.23 2.65
N LEU A 48 6.14 4.12 1.66
CA LEU A 48 4.95 4.87 1.29
C LEU A 48 3.93 3.90 0.70
N THR A 49 2.73 3.85 1.30
CA THR A 49 1.66 2.92 0.89
C THR A 49 0.47 3.63 0.25
N HIS A 50 0.29 4.92 0.51
CA HIS A 50 -0.83 5.71 0.02
C HIS A 50 -0.38 7.13 -0.33
N LEU A 51 -1.03 7.74 -1.32
CA LEU A 51 -0.89 9.16 -1.65
C LEU A 51 -2.07 9.93 -1.04
N PRO A 52 -1.84 10.91 -0.15
CA PRO A 52 -2.90 11.72 0.44
C PRO A 52 -3.69 12.46 -0.65
N ALA A 53 -5.02 12.43 -0.56
CA ALA A 53 -5.89 13.03 -1.57
C ALA A 53 -5.60 14.52 -1.82
N ALA A 54 -5.22 15.26 -0.76
CA ALA A 54 -4.85 16.67 -0.84
C ALA A 54 -3.58 16.88 -1.69
N ASP A 55 -2.59 16.01 -1.54
CA ASP A 55 -1.28 16.14 -2.19
C ASP A 55 -1.34 15.83 -3.69
N VAL A 56 -2.35 15.07 -4.11
CA VAL A 56 -2.56 14.67 -5.51
C VAL A 56 -3.76 15.34 -6.17
N GLU A 57 -4.41 16.27 -5.46
CA GLU A 57 -5.66 16.91 -5.87
C GLU A 57 -6.74 15.88 -6.29
N ALA A 58 -6.86 14.79 -5.54
CA ALA A 58 -7.88 13.77 -5.78
C ALA A 58 -9.27 14.32 -5.46
N SER A 59 -10.24 14.01 -6.33
CA SER A 59 -11.62 14.47 -6.20
C SER A 59 -12.59 13.44 -6.72
N PHE A 60 -13.70 13.27 -6.00
CA PHE A 60 -14.81 12.42 -6.42
C PHE A 60 -15.64 13.18 -7.46
N LEU A 61 -16.00 12.48 -8.53
CA LEU A 61 -16.91 12.95 -9.57
C LEU A 61 -18.01 11.92 -9.77
N ASP A 62 -19.23 12.42 -9.91
CA ASP A 62 -20.36 11.64 -10.38
C ASP A 62 -20.14 11.32 -11.89
N PRO A 63 -20.21 10.05 -12.30
CA PRO A 63 -20.10 9.68 -13.71
C PRO A 63 -21.28 10.17 -14.55
N VAL A 64 -22.44 10.46 -13.96
CA VAL A 64 -23.61 10.97 -14.67
C VAL A 64 -23.30 12.35 -15.26
N GLY A 65 -23.32 12.45 -16.59
CA GLY A 65 -23.02 13.70 -17.29
C GLY A 65 -21.54 14.08 -17.25
N PHE A 66 -20.63 13.10 -17.06
CA PHE A 66 -19.19 13.30 -17.08
C PHE A 66 -18.73 14.10 -18.31
N ARG A 67 -18.19 15.30 -18.06
CA ARG A 67 -17.63 16.21 -19.07
C ARG A 67 -16.26 16.69 -18.60
N PRO A 68 -15.19 15.94 -18.89
CA PRO A 68 -13.86 16.29 -18.42
C PRO A 68 -13.37 17.58 -19.10
N PRO A 69 -12.56 18.39 -18.41
CA PRO A 69 -11.88 19.52 -19.04
C PRO A 69 -10.97 19.05 -20.17
N ALA A 70 -10.84 19.87 -21.21
CA ALA A 70 -9.95 19.59 -22.33
C ALA A 70 -8.49 19.50 -21.86
N GLY A 71 -7.75 18.50 -22.37
CA GLY A 71 -6.33 18.27 -22.11
C GLY A 71 -6.03 17.06 -21.22
N GLU A 72 -4.74 16.90 -20.90
CA GLU A 72 -4.21 15.72 -20.18
C GLU A 72 -3.70 16.05 -18.76
N ALA A 73 -4.19 17.14 -18.17
CA ALA A 73 -3.78 17.56 -16.83
C ALA A 73 -4.24 16.59 -15.72
N PHE A 74 -5.28 15.81 -16.00
CA PHE A 74 -5.89 14.89 -15.06
C PHE A 74 -5.99 13.48 -15.66
N VAL A 75 -5.92 12.50 -14.78
CA VAL A 75 -6.26 11.12 -15.07
C VAL A 75 -7.39 10.67 -14.13
N TYR A 76 -8.08 9.62 -14.52
CA TYR A 76 -9.35 9.24 -13.91
C TYR A 76 -9.40 7.74 -13.64
N HIS A 77 -9.82 7.36 -12.45
CA HIS A 77 -10.10 5.97 -12.08
C HIS A 77 -11.61 5.78 -11.95
N LEU A 78 -12.14 4.71 -12.52
CA LEU A 78 -13.56 4.34 -12.45
C LEU A 78 -13.70 3.10 -11.57
N THR A 79 -14.52 3.20 -10.53
CA THR A 79 -14.81 2.11 -9.59
C THR A 79 -16.19 2.31 -8.97
N ASP A 80 -16.60 1.49 -8.00
CA ASP A 80 -17.83 1.71 -7.26
C ASP A 80 -17.78 3.03 -6.46
N ALA A 81 -18.94 3.65 -6.24
CA ALA A 81 -19.02 4.97 -5.63
C ALA A 81 -18.43 5.02 -4.20
N ASP A 82 -18.56 3.95 -3.43
CA ASP A 82 -18.09 3.87 -2.04
C ASP A 82 -16.57 3.74 -1.96
N THR A 83 -15.97 2.93 -2.84
CA THR A 83 -14.51 2.85 -3.00
C THR A 83 -13.95 4.17 -3.50
N ALA A 84 -14.60 4.82 -4.48
CA ALA A 84 -14.16 6.12 -4.99
C ALA A 84 -14.15 7.19 -3.89
N ARG A 85 -15.18 7.23 -3.02
CA ARG A 85 -15.20 8.12 -1.84
C ARG A 85 -14.10 7.77 -0.85
N SER A 86 -13.93 6.48 -0.57
CA SER A 86 -12.88 5.99 0.34
C SER A 86 -11.48 6.41 -0.11
N PHE A 87 -11.21 6.44 -1.42
CA PHE A 87 -9.93 6.93 -1.94
C PHE A 87 -9.73 8.43 -1.78
N VAL A 88 -10.80 9.22 -1.90
CA VAL A 88 -10.72 10.68 -1.72
C VAL A 88 -10.60 11.05 -0.25
N GLU A 89 -11.13 10.23 0.66
CA GLU A 89 -11.04 10.45 2.11
C GLU A 89 -9.75 9.87 2.71
N GLY A 90 -9.38 8.65 2.32
CA GLY A 90 -8.26 7.88 2.87
C GLY A 90 -6.95 7.97 2.09
N GLY A 91 -6.99 8.55 0.88
CA GLY A 91 -5.86 8.60 -0.04
C GLY A 91 -5.84 7.44 -1.04
N LEU A 92 -5.04 7.62 -2.10
CA LEU A 92 -4.91 6.64 -3.18
C LEU A 92 -3.92 5.56 -2.78
N PRO A 93 -4.30 4.28 -2.76
CA PRO A 93 -3.37 3.20 -2.49
C PRO A 93 -2.34 3.07 -3.62
N LEU A 94 -1.07 2.93 -3.27
CA LEU A 94 0.01 2.64 -4.22
C LEU A 94 0.05 1.13 -4.47
N THR A 95 -0.83 0.65 -5.37
CA THR A 95 -0.97 -0.77 -5.71
C THR A 95 -1.02 -0.96 -7.22
N GLU A 96 -0.45 -2.05 -7.71
CA GLU A 96 -0.46 -2.40 -9.15
C GLU A 96 -1.87 -2.67 -9.72
N GLU A 97 -2.92 -2.58 -8.90
CA GLU A 97 -4.31 -2.78 -9.30
C GLU A 97 -5.02 -1.45 -9.60
N LEU A 98 -4.49 -0.31 -9.12
CA LEU A 98 -5.18 0.97 -9.26
C LEU A 98 -4.90 1.59 -10.64
N MET A 99 -5.87 1.42 -11.53
CA MET A 99 -5.77 1.84 -12.93
C MET A 99 -6.39 3.21 -13.18
N PHE A 100 -5.65 4.08 -13.85
CA PHE A 100 -6.09 5.37 -14.34
C PHE A 100 -6.19 5.41 -15.86
N ARG A 101 -7.16 6.18 -16.35
CA ARG A 101 -7.40 6.44 -17.77
C ARG A 101 -7.41 7.93 -18.05
N THR A 102 -7.16 8.28 -19.30
CA THR A 102 -7.40 9.64 -19.81
C THR A 102 -8.90 9.91 -19.90
N ALA A 103 -9.28 11.19 -19.96
CA ALA A 103 -10.64 11.65 -20.20
C ALA A 103 -11.36 10.94 -21.37
N ALA A 104 -10.69 10.77 -22.52
CA ALA A 104 -11.28 10.16 -23.71
C ALA A 104 -11.67 8.69 -23.47
N HIS A 105 -10.72 7.88 -23.02
CA HIS A 105 -10.95 6.47 -22.72
C HIS A 105 -11.96 6.26 -21.57
N LEU A 106 -11.98 7.12 -20.56
CA LEU A 106 -13.01 7.03 -19.51
C LEU A 106 -14.41 7.32 -20.07
N ALA A 107 -14.56 8.32 -20.94
CA ALA A 107 -15.84 8.62 -21.57
C ALA A 107 -16.34 7.44 -22.42
N GLU A 108 -15.44 6.73 -23.09
CA GLU A 108 -15.76 5.48 -23.78
C GLU A 108 -16.22 4.41 -22.80
N ASP A 109 -15.51 4.19 -21.69
CA ASP A 109 -15.90 3.18 -20.69
C ASP A 109 -17.30 3.47 -20.14
N LEU A 110 -17.58 4.71 -19.75
CA LEU A 110 -18.89 5.13 -19.25
C LEU A 110 -20.02 4.93 -20.28
N ALA A 111 -19.72 5.00 -21.58
CA ALA A 111 -20.71 4.73 -22.62
C ALA A 111 -21.13 3.26 -22.71
N HIS A 112 -20.32 2.33 -22.19
CA HIS A 112 -20.57 0.89 -22.22
C HIS A 112 -21.06 0.33 -20.87
N VAL A 113 -21.02 1.13 -19.79
CA VAL A 113 -21.46 0.71 -18.46
C VAL A 113 -22.99 0.80 -18.38
N SER A 114 -23.63 -0.30 -18.01
CA SER A 114 -25.09 -0.40 -17.85
C SER A 114 -25.61 0.08 -16.50
N ALA A 115 -24.76 0.14 -15.47
CA ALA A 115 -25.10 0.53 -14.10
C ALA A 115 -24.27 1.74 -13.65
N VAL A 116 -24.39 2.86 -14.36
CA VAL A 116 -23.60 4.08 -14.09
C VAL A 116 -23.91 4.67 -12.70
N ASP A 117 -25.13 4.47 -12.21
CA ASP A 117 -25.61 5.06 -10.95
C ASP A 117 -24.90 4.54 -9.69
N ASP A 118 -24.27 3.36 -9.77
CA ASP A 118 -23.51 2.74 -8.66
C ASP A 118 -22.00 3.05 -8.74
N MET A 119 -21.57 3.74 -9.79
CA MET A 119 -20.16 4.00 -10.07
C MET A 119 -19.72 5.39 -9.58
N GLY A 120 -18.42 5.53 -9.34
CA GLY A 120 -17.76 6.78 -8.99
C GLY A 120 -16.49 6.96 -9.80
N VAL A 121 -16.18 8.21 -10.12
CA VAL A 121 -14.93 8.58 -10.81
C VAL A 121 -14.02 9.32 -9.84
N VAL A 122 -12.80 8.83 -9.68
CA VAL A 122 -11.74 9.55 -8.96
C VAL A 122 -10.87 10.28 -9.96
N ARG A 123 -10.93 11.61 -9.94
CA ARG A 123 -10.06 12.48 -10.75
C ARG A 123 -8.83 12.85 -9.94
N VAL A 124 -7.65 12.68 -10.53
CA VAL A 124 -6.35 12.99 -9.92
C VAL A 124 -5.50 13.81 -10.88
N ARG A 125 -4.70 14.72 -10.34
CA ARG A 125 -3.83 15.56 -11.17
C ARG A 125 -2.57 14.79 -11.57
N ARG A 126 -2.43 14.53 -12.88
CA ARG A 126 -1.40 13.63 -13.45
C ARG A 126 0.01 14.00 -13.01
N ARG A 127 0.38 15.28 -13.08
CA ARG A 127 1.73 15.75 -12.72
C ARG A 127 2.13 15.46 -11.27
N LEU A 128 1.15 15.30 -10.36
CA LEU A 128 1.40 15.06 -8.94
C LEU A 128 1.60 13.58 -8.63
N ILE A 129 1.17 12.69 -9.52
CA ILE A 129 1.33 11.24 -9.36
C ILE A 129 2.27 10.61 -10.40
N GLN A 130 2.84 11.42 -11.30
CA GLN A 130 3.67 10.97 -12.41
C GLN A 130 4.81 10.01 -12.04
N PRO A 131 5.52 10.15 -10.89
CA PRO A 131 6.56 9.21 -10.48
C PRO A 131 6.06 7.78 -10.21
N TRP A 132 4.78 7.63 -9.90
CA TRP A 132 4.15 6.35 -9.56
C TRP A 132 3.31 5.77 -10.71
N LEU A 133 3.19 6.49 -11.82
CA LEU A 133 2.41 6.03 -12.98
C LEU A 133 3.28 5.24 -13.95
N THR A 134 2.88 4.00 -14.20
CA THR A 134 3.44 3.14 -15.25
C THR A 134 2.44 3.02 -16.39
N GLU A 135 2.89 3.20 -17.63
CA GLU A 135 2.05 2.95 -18.81
C GLU A 135 1.77 1.46 -18.97
N ASP A 136 0.49 1.11 -19.18
CA ASP A 136 0.04 -0.28 -19.36
C ASP A 136 -1.11 -0.36 -20.37
N ARG A 137 -1.61 -1.57 -20.61
CA ARG A 137 -2.78 -1.84 -21.45
C ARG A 137 -3.74 -2.79 -20.75
N HIS A 138 -4.98 -2.34 -20.62
CA HIS A 138 -6.09 -3.17 -20.16
C HIS A 138 -7.10 -3.34 -21.28
N ASP A 139 -7.43 -4.59 -21.61
CA ASP A 139 -8.29 -4.96 -22.75
C ASP A 139 -7.86 -4.33 -24.08
N GLY A 140 -6.53 -4.20 -24.27
CA GLY A 140 -5.94 -3.58 -25.46
C GLY A 140 -6.03 -2.05 -25.50
N ARG A 141 -6.62 -1.40 -24.50
CA ARG A 141 -6.73 0.06 -24.39
C ARG A 141 -5.61 0.63 -23.50
N PRO A 142 -5.03 1.79 -23.85
CA PRO A 142 -4.05 2.47 -23.01
C PRO A 142 -4.61 2.79 -21.62
N CYS A 143 -3.82 2.51 -20.59
CA CYS A 143 -4.08 2.92 -19.22
C CYS A 143 -2.76 3.24 -18.50
N TYR A 144 -2.88 3.74 -17.28
CA TYR A 144 -1.77 3.94 -16.36
C TYR A 144 -2.06 3.15 -15.08
N VAL A 145 -1.06 2.50 -14.51
CA VAL A 145 -1.17 1.78 -13.24
C VAL A 145 -0.38 2.54 -12.18
N LEU A 146 -0.97 2.69 -10.98
CA LEU A 146 -0.35 3.41 -9.87
C LEU A 146 0.45 2.47 -8.96
N GLY A 147 1.72 2.23 -9.27
CA GLY A 147 2.59 1.35 -8.50
C GLY A 147 3.53 2.10 -7.53
N PRO A 148 4.26 1.36 -6.67
CA PRO A 148 5.44 1.93 -6.00
C PRO A 148 6.43 2.47 -7.03
N GLU A 149 7.21 3.48 -6.65
CA GLU A 149 8.18 4.12 -7.56
C GLU A 149 9.16 3.05 -8.10
N PRO A 150 9.29 2.91 -9.43
CA PRO A 150 10.22 1.95 -10.01
C PRO A 150 11.65 2.36 -9.62
N SER A 151 12.36 1.44 -8.97
CA SER A 151 13.76 1.63 -8.52
C SER A 151 14.77 1.63 -9.66
#